data_AF-A0A839EV92-F1
#
_entry.id   AF-A0A839EV92-F1
#
_cell.length_a   1.000
_cell.length_b   1.000
_cell.length_c   1.000
_cell.angle_alpha   90.00
_cell.angle_beta   90.00
_cell.angle_gamma   90.00
#
_symmetry.space_group_name_H-M   'P 1'
#
loop_
_entity.id
_entity.type
_entity.pdbx_description
1 polymer ?
#
loop_
_entity_poly.entity_id
_entity_poly.type
_entity_poly.pdbx_seq_one_letter_code
_entity_poly.pdbx_strand_id
1 'polypeptide(L)'
;MESARFMSYWLDALALLYFFGVWMLYSRTTDKGFLNRRSLTSEMNHARRQWMTTMSSRELRMIDTSIMIGLQQGTGFFASTSILAIGGCFGLLNSSGRVVTLFHDIPFLGETTERLFETKVLGLLVLFAYAFFKFAWAYRLFNYCSILIGGVPMARDKAPDDPQVVFAVNRAAEINILAGQHFNSGLRGIFFSIGYLGWFLDPLLFMITTSLVAVVLLRRQFFSNARDALMRNNINADL
;
A
#
# COMPACT_ATOMS: atom_id res chain seq x y z
N MET A 1 -14.74 7.18 -39.25
CA MET A 1 -13.67 6.39 -38.61
C MET A 1 -12.75 7.25 -37.73
N GLU A 2 -12.31 8.44 -38.15
CA GLU A 2 -11.52 9.34 -37.29
C GLU A 2 -12.26 9.83 -36.04
N SER A 3 -13.55 10.16 -36.14
CA SER A 3 -14.36 10.60 -34.98
C SER A 3 -14.45 9.56 -33.87
N ALA A 4 -14.50 8.27 -34.22
CA ALA A 4 -14.53 7.16 -33.25
C ALA A 4 -13.16 6.97 -32.55
N ARG A 5 -12.05 7.13 -33.29
CA ARG A 5 -10.69 7.10 -32.71
C ARG A 5 -10.48 8.29 -31.76
N PHE A 6 -10.87 9.50 -32.16
CA PHE A 6 -10.82 10.67 -31.28
C PHE A 6 -11.64 10.47 -30.00
N MET A 7 -12.87 9.95 -30.10
CA MET A 7 -13.70 9.64 -28.93
C MET A 7 -13.00 8.65 -27.98
N SER A 8 -12.34 7.61 -28.51
CA SER A 8 -11.58 6.64 -27.71
C SER A 8 -10.43 7.30 -26.95
N TYR A 9 -9.64 8.18 -27.59
CA TYR A 9 -8.52 8.84 -26.92
C TYR A 9 -8.97 9.74 -25.75
N TRP A 10 -10.10 10.44 -25.91
CA TRP A 10 -10.68 11.24 -24.82
C TRP A 10 -11.19 10.36 -23.67
N LEU A 11 -11.77 9.19 -23.98
CA LEU A 11 -12.18 8.20 -22.99
C LEU A 11 -10.99 7.61 -22.23
N ASP A 12 -9.89 7.27 -22.91
CA ASP A 12 -8.64 6.82 -22.28
C ASP A 12 -8.07 7.89 -21.34
N ALA A 13 -8.01 9.15 -21.78
CA ALA A 13 -7.53 10.26 -20.97
C ALA A 13 -8.43 10.51 -19.75
N LEU A 14 -9.75 10.46 -19.94
CA LEU A 14 -10.73 10.62 -18.86
C LEU A 14 -10.65 9.45 -17.86
N ALA A 15 -10.46 8.22 -18.34
CA ALA A 15 -10.30 7.05 -17.48
C ALA A 15 -9.00 7.10 -16.66
N LEU A 16 -7.90 7.61 -17.24
CA LEU A 16 -6.67 7.88 -16.49
C LEU A 16 -6.86 8.95 -15.42
N LEU A 17 -7.49 10.08 -15.76
CA LEU A 17 -7.81 11.12 -14.79
C LEU A 17 -8.72 10.59 -13.67
N TYR A 18 -9.71 9.76 -14.02
CA TYR A 18 -10.57 9.07 -13.06
C TYR A 18 -9.75 8.16 -12.14
N PHE A 19 -8.85 7.35 -12.68
CA PHE A 19 -7.98 6.47 -11.90
C PHE A 19 -7.13 7.25 -10.89
N PHE A 20 -6.45 8.32 -11.32
CA PHE A 20 -5.67 9.16 -10.42
C PHE A 20 -6.56 9.89 -9.40
N GLY A 21 -7.76 10.32 -9.81
CA GLY A 21 -8.76 10.91 -8.93
C GLY A 21 -9.19 9.95 -7.82
N VAL A 22 -9.56 8.71 -8.17
CA VAL A 22 -9.95 7.65 -7.23
C VAL A 22 -8.79 7.29 -6.32
N TRP A 23 -7.57 7.15 -6.86
CA TRP A 23 -6.38 6.89 -6.07
C TRP A 23 -6.16 7.99 -5.03
N MET A 24 -6.19 9.25 -5.45
CA MET A 24 -5.94 10.40 -4.57
C MET A 24 -7.04 10.55 -3.52
N LEU A 25 -8.30 10.37 -3.92
CA LEU A 25 -9.44 10.36 -3.02
C LEU A 25 -9.27 9.26 -1.97
N TYR A 26 -9.03 8.02 -2.39
CA TYR A 26 -8.79 6.90 -1.47
C TYR A 26 -7.63 7.17 -0.52
N SER A 27 -6.54 7.79 -1.00
CA SER A 27 -5.41 8.16 -0.15
C SER A 27 -5.80 9.16 0.93
N ARG A 28 -6.47 10.25 0.56
CA ARG A 28 -6.93 11.25 1.51
C ARG A 28 -7.93 10.69 2.52
N THR A 29 -8.83 9.85 2.06
CA THR A 29 -9.85 9.19 2.88
C THR A 29 -9.25 8.24 3.92
N THR A 30 -8.14 7.57 3.58
CA THR A 30 -7.44 6.67 4.51
C THR A 30 -6.70 7.46 5.61
N ASP A 31 -6.11 8.61 5.25
CA ASP A 31 -5.29 9.43 6.15
C ASP A 31 -6.13 10.33 7.07
N LYS A 32 -7.22 10.93 6.56
CA LYS A 32 -8.08 11.87 7.31
C LYS A 32 -9.30 11.20 7.96
N GLY A 33 -9.51 9.90 7.72
CA GLY A 33 -10.73 9.20 8.10
C GLY A 33 -11.88 9.44 7.12
N PHE A 34 -12.90 8.59 7.19
CA PHE A 34 -14.09 8.66 6.33
C PHE A 34 -15.35 8.62 7.18
N LEU A 35 -16.31 9.51 6.91
CA LEU A 35 -17.64 9.49 7.55
C LEU A 35 -17.59 9.36 9.09
N ASN A 36 -16.72 10.14 9.75
CA ASN A 36 -16.55 10.13 11.21
C ASN A 36 -16.10 8.78 11.82
N ARG A 37 -15.63 7.83 11.00
CA ARG A 37 -15.07 6.54 11.44
C ARG A 37 -13.56 6.57 11.42
N ARG A 38 -12.94 6.18 12.53
CA ARG A 38 -11.51 5.88 12.59
C ARG A 38 -11.19 4.71 11.66
N SER A 39 -10.18 4.90 10.83
CA SER A 39 -9.71 3.88 9.88
C SER A 39 -8.94 2.79 10.62
N LEU A 40 -8.91 1.56 10.09
CA LEU A 40 -8.12 0.47 10.67
C LEU A 40 -6.65 0.87 10.90
N THR A 41 -6.09 1.68 10.00
CA THR A 41 -4.73 2.23 10.14
C THR A 41 -4.59 3.11 11.38
N SER A 42 -5.60 3.91 11.71
CA SER A 42 -5.60 4.75 12.91
C SER A 42 -5.56 3.90 14.18
N GLU A 43 -6.41 2.88 14.27
CA GLU A 43 -6.42 1.96 15.42
C GLU A 43 -5.10 1.19 15.54
N MET A 44 -4.55 0.72 14.41
CA MET A 44 -3.23 0.09 14.40
C MET A 44 -2.11 1.03 14.83
N ASN A 45 -2.22 2.34 14.59
CA ASN A 45 -1.24 3.31 15.09
C ASN A 45 -1.32 3.47 16.61
N HIS A 46 -2.51 3.39 17.21
CA HIS A 46 -2.65 3.32 18.67
C HIS A 46 -2.04 2.04 19.23
N ALA A 47 -2.35 0.88 18.62
CA ALA A 47 -1.75 -0.40 19.01
C ALA A 47 -0.22 -0.40 18.91
N ARG A 48 0.36 0.24 17.87
CA ARG A 48 1.82 0.41 17.75
C ARG A 48 2.41 1.27 18.87
N ARG A 49 1.75 2.35 19.28
CA ARG A 49 2.20 3.16 20.43
C ARG A 49 2.15 2.34 21.72
N GLN A 50 1.02 1.68 21.97
CA GLN A 50 0.85 0.81 23.13
C GLN A 50 1.88 -0.31 23.15
N TRP A 51 2.20 -0.90 22.00
CA TRP A 51 3.26 -1.89 21.88
C TRP A 51 4.61 -1.33 22.33
N MET A 52 5.03 -0.15 21.85
CA MET A 52 6.30 0.45 22.26
C MET A 52 6.33 0.83 23.74
N THR A 53 5.21 1.31 24.30
CA THR A 53 5.09 1.58 25.73
C THR A 53 5.19 0.28 26.55
N THR A 54 4.53 -0.79 26.11
CA THR A 54 4.60 -2.09 26.79
C THR A 54 5.99 -2.72 26.66
N MET A 55 6.68 -2.48 25.55
CA MET A 55 8.05 -2.94 25.34
C MET A 55 9.04 -2.28 26.32
N SER A 56 8.81 -1.02 26.72
CA SER A 56 9.73 -0.34 27.64
C SER A 56 9.74 -0.96 29.03
N SER A 57 8.60 -1.49 29.49
CA SER A 57 8.46 -2.18 30.78
C SER A 57 8.93 -3.64 30.76
N ARG A 58 9.32 -4.20 29.61
CA ARG A 58 9.85 -5.56 29.51
C ARG A 58 11.34 -5.60 29.80
N GLU A 59 11.77 -6.56 30.60
CA GLU A 59 13.19 -6.85 30.81
C GLU A 59 13.84 -7.54 29.61
N LEU A 60 13.09 -8.42 28.94
CA LEU A 60 13.53 -9.15 27.74
C LEU A 60 12.72 -8.69 26.52
N ARG A 61 13.42 -8.12 25.52
CA ARG A 61 12.82 -7.57 24.29
C ARG A 61 13.02 -8.45 23.06
N MET A 62 13.43 -9.71 23.24
CA MET A 62 13.66 -10.65 22.13
C MET A 62 12.38 -10.91 21.31
N ILE A 63 11.22 -10.87 21.96
CA ILE A 63 9.91 -10.98 21.29
C ILE A 63 9.69 -9.77 20.38
N ASP A 64 10.01 -8.57 20.86
CA ASP A 64 9.82 -7.32 20.11
C ASP A 64 10.74 -7.24 18.90
N THR A 65 11.99 -7.65 19.03
CA THR A 65 12.92 -7.74 17.90
C THR A 65 12.49 -8.81 16.89
N SER A 66 11.92 -9.93 17.33
CA SER A 66 11.35 -10.95 16.43
C SER A 66 10.15 -10.41 15.63
N ILE A 67 9.23 -9.68 16.28
CA ILE A 67 8.12 -9.00 15.58
C ILE A 67 8.65 -8.04 14.53
N MET A 68 9.68 -7.26 14.87
CA MET A 68 10.32 -6.33 13.92
C MET A 68 10.95 -7.05 12.71
N ILE A 69 11.62 -8.18 12.93
CA ILE A 69 12.16 -9.01 11.85
C ILE A 69 11.03 -9.49 10.93
N GLY A 70 9.91 -9.94 11.49
CA GLY A 70 8.73 -10.35 10.70
C GLY A 70 8.18 -9.21 9.83
N LEU A 71 8.07 -7.99 10.37
CA LEU A 71 7.65 -6.80 9.62
C LEU A 71 8.64 -6.44 8.50
N GLN A 72 9.94 -6.55 8.75
CA GLN A 72 10.98 -6.31 7.76
C GLN A 72 10.93 -7.35 6.63
N GLN A 73 10.83 -8.65 6.98
CA GLN A 73 10.72 -9.73 6.01
C GLN A 73 9.47 -9.58 5.13
N GLY A 74 8.32 -9.26 5.74
CA GLY A 74 7.09 -8.98 4.99
C GLY A 74 7.25 -7.80 4.02
N THR A 75 7.94 -6.74 4.45
CA THR A 75 8.24 -5.59 3.58
C THR A 75 9.20 -5.96 2.44
N GLY A 76 10.23 -6.74 2.74
CA GLY A 76 11.18 -7.25 1.76
C GLY A 76 10.51 -8.14 0.71
N PHE A 77 9.59 -9.01 1.13
CA PHE A 77 8.82 -9.87 0.23
C PHE A 77 8.06 -9.03 -0.83
N PHE A 78 7.28 -8.03 -0.41
CA PHE A 78 6.53 -7.19 -1.34
C PHE A 78 7.42 -6.30 -2.22
N ALA A 79 8.57 -5.84 -1.71
CA ALA A 79 9.56 -5.13 -2.51
C ALA A 79 10.09 -6.03 -3.65
N SER A 80 10.46 -7.27 -3.32
CA SER A 80 10.93 -8.26 -4.31
C SER A 80 9.84 -8.62 -5.32
N THR A 81 8.59 -8.80 -4.88
CA THR A 81 7.45 -9.01 -5.80
C THR A 81 7.28 -7.84 -6.76
N SER A 82 7.47 -6.60 -6.30
CA SER A 82 7.40 -5.41 -7.15
C SER A 82 8.51 -5.40 -8.22
N ILE A 83 9.73 -5.81 -7.86
CA ILE A 83 10.84 -5.97 -8.82
C ILE A 83 10.52 -7.06 -9.86
N LEU A 84 9.99 -8.20 -9.44
CA LEU A 84 9.60 -9.27 -10.36
C LEU A 84 8.50 -8.80 -11.32
N ALA A 85 7.52 -8.04 -10.84
CA ALA A 85 6.48 -7.45 -11.67
C ALA A 85 7.04 -6.44 -12.69
N ILE A 86 8.04 -5.63 -12.29
CA ILE A 86 8.78 -4.75 -13.21
C ILE A 86 9.49 -5.58 -14.30
N GLY A 87 10.18 -6.67 -13.92
CA GLY A 87 10.80 -7.58 -14.87
C GLY A 87 9.78 -8.18 -15.85
N GLY A 88 8.60 -8.57 -15.36
CA GLY A 88 7.47 -9.01 -16.19
C GLY A 88 7.01 -7.93 -17.18
N CYS A 89 6.95 -6.66 -16.76
CA CYS A 89 6.63 -5.54 -17.66
C CYS A 89 7.66 -5.38 -18.77
N PHE A 90 8.96 -5.50 -18.48
CA PHE A 90 10.00 -5.49 -19.52
C PHE A 90 9.87 -6.67 -20.49
N GLY A 91 9.50 -7.85 -20.00
CA GLY A 91 9.17 -9.00 -20.86
C GLY A 91 7.99 -8.72 -21.80
N LEU A 92 6.94 -8.06 -21.31
CA LEU A 92 5.79 -7.64 -22.13
C LEU A 92 6.19 -6.57 -23.15
N LEU A 93 7.05 -5.61 -22.80
CA LEU A 93 7.57 -4.61 -23.74
C LEU A 93 8.42 -5.24 -24.84
N ASN A 94 9.25 -6.24 -24.50
CA ASN A 94 10.08 -6.94 -25.48
C ASN A 94 9.27 -7.81 -26.45
N SER A 95 8.09 -8.27 -26.03
CA SER A 95 7.19 -9.14 -26.81
C SER A 95 5.88 -8.46 -27.22
N SER A 96 5.85 -7.12 -27.23
CA SER A 96 4.64 -6.30 -27.45
C SER A 96 3.92 -6.67 -28.75
N GLY A 97 4.62 -6.74 -29.88
CA GLY A 97 4.05 -7.16 -31.16
C GLY A 97 3.39 -8.53 -31.12
N ARG A 98 4.01 -9.52 -30.47
CA ARG A 98 3.44 -10.88 -30.33
C ARG A 98 2.20 -10.88 -29.44
N VAL A 99 2.20 -10.12 -28.36
CA VAL A 99 1.03 -10.01 -27.47
C VAL A 99 -0.14 -9.36 -28.19
N VAL A 100 0.11 -8.29 -28.95
CA VAL A 100 -0.94 -7.59 -29.73
C VAL A 100 -1.53 -8.50 -30.80
N THR A 101 -0.72 -9.33 -31.48
CA THR A 101 -1.27 -10.29 -32.45
C THR A 101 -2.24 -11.28 -31.80
N LEU A 102 -1.96 -11.74 -30.57
CA LEU A 102 -2.86 -12.62 -29.83
C LEU A 102 -4.15 -11.90 -29.40
N PHE A 103 -4.11 -10.59 -29.22
CA PHE A 103 -5.28 -9.79 -28.84
C PHE A 103 -6.23 -9.58 -30.03
N HIS A 104 -5.71 -9.54 -31.26
CA HIS A 104 -6.52 -9.44 -32.47
C HIS A 104 -7.42 -10.67 -32.69
N ASP A 105 -7.04 -11.83 -32.16
CA ASP A 105 -7.84 -13.05 -32.24
C ASP A 105 -9.06 -13.04 -31.29
N ILE A 106 -9.15 -12.05 -30.39
CA ILE A 106 -10.24 -11.96 -29.42
C ILE A 106 -11.33 -11.00 -29.93
N PRO A 107 -12.54 -11.49 -30.25
CA PRO A 107 -13.59 -10.71 -30.93
C PRO A 107 -14.19 -9.55 -30.12
N PHE A 108 -13.81 -9.40 -28.85
CA PHE A 108 -14.29 -8.35 -27.94
C PHE A 108 -13.26 -7.26 -27.63
N LEU A 109 -12.01 -7.39 -28.07
CA LEU A 109 -10.99 -6.35 -27.88
C LEU A 109 -11.00 -5.39 -29.08
N GLY A 110 -11.04 -4.09 -28.81
CA GLY A 110 -10.86 -3.08 -29.84
C GLY A 110 -9.47 -3.14 -30.49
N GLU A 111 -9.33 -2.64 -31.72
CA GLU A 111 -8.03 -2.57 -32.41
C GLU A 111 -6.99 -1.87 -31.53
N THR A 112 -6.01 -2.64 -31.04
CA THR A 112 -4.96 -2.14 -30.16
C THR A 112 -3.67 -2.02 -30.96
N THR A 113 -3.12 -0.82 -31.05
CA THR A 113 -1.80 -0.61 -31.64
C THR A 113 -0.69 -1.00 -30.66
N GLU A 114 0.41 -1.55 -31.16
CA GLU A 114 1.61 -1.88 -30.38
C GLU A 114 2.08 -0.70 -29.50
N ARG A 115 2.14 0.51 -30.06
CA ARG A 115 2.49 1.73 -29.31
C ARG A 115 1.54 2.03 -28.13
N LEU A 116 0.24 1.76 -28.31
CA LEU A 116 -0.74 1.97 -27.25
C LEU A 116 -0.55 0.93 -26.14
N PHE A 117 -0.32 -0.32 -26.51
CA PHE A 117 -0.01 -1.40 -25.58
C PHE A 117 1.26 -1.09 -24.77
N GLU A 118 2.34 -0.68 -25.43
CA GLU A 118 3.60 -0.28 -24.78
C GLU A 118 3.39 0.86 -23.79
N THR A 119 2.59 1.87 -24.15
CA THR A 119 2.24 2.99 -23.26
C THR A 119 1.49 2.50 -22.02
N LYS A 120 0.54 1.57 -22.18
CA LYS A 120 -0.17 0.94 -21.05
C LYS A 120 0.79 0.15 -20.16
N VAL A 121 1.73 -0.61 -20.72
CA VAL A 121 2.75 -1.32 -19.94
C VAL A 121 3.68 -0.35 -19.20
N LEU A 122 4.08 0.76 -19.82
CA LEU A 122 4.90 1.79 -19.16
C LEU A 122 4.19 2.40 -17.95
N GLY A 123 2.89 2.68 -18.03
CA GLY A 123 2.15 3.16 -16.85
C GLY A 123 2.05 2.10 -15.74
N LEU A 124 1.95 0.81 -16.08
CA LEU A 124 2.01 -0.27 -15.11
C LEU A 124 3.40 -0.36 -14.44
N LEU A 125 4.47 -0.15 -15.21
CA LEU A 125 5.85 -0.08 -14.72
C LEU A 125 6.01 1.06 -13.72
N VAL A 126 5.43 2.23 -13.99
CA VAL A 126 5.42 3.37 -13.05
C VAL A 126 4.73 3.01 -11.73
N LEU A 127 3.60 2.28 -11.78
CA LEU A 127 2.89 1.83 -10.57
C LEU A 127 3.73 0.85 -9.74
N PHE A 128 4.39 -0.13 -10.38
CA PHE A 128 5.24 -1.07 -9.67
C PHE A 128 6.53 -0.42 -9.16
N ALA A 129 7.12 0.52 -9.91
CA ALA A 129 8.26 1.32 -9.45
C ALA A 129 7.87 2.15 -8.20
N TYR A 130 6.71 2.81 -8.23
CA TYR A 130 6.17 3.50 -7.06
C TYR A 130 6.02 2.55 -5.86
N ALA A 131 5.42 1.38 -6.07
CA ALA A 131 5.23 0.39 -5.00
C ALA A 131 6.58 -0.06 -4.42
N PHE A 132 7.55 -0.39 -5.28
CA PHE A 132 8.90 -0.75 -4.89
C PHE A 132 9.56 0.33 -4.01
N PHE A 133 9.54 1.59 -4.43
CA PHE A 133 10.12 2.69 -3.63
C PHE A 133 9.42 2.86 -2.28
N LYS A 134 8.09 2.70 -2.23
CA LYS A 134 7.33 2.75 -0.97
C LYS A 134 7.71 1.59 -0.03
N PHE A 135 7.85 0.37 -0.53
CA PHE A 135 8.32 -0.76 0.28
C PHE A 135 9.78 -0.61 0.70
N ALA A 136 10.66 -0.16 -0.18
CA ALA A 136 12.07 0.08 0.15
C ALA A 136 12.21 1.13 1.27
N TRP A 137 11.41 2.19 1.23
CA TRP A 137 11.39 3.19 2.29
C TRP A 137 10.81 2.64 3.60
N ALA A 138 9.72 1.87 3.54
CA ALA A 138 9.18 1.19 4.73
C ALA A 138 10.20 0.24 5.35
N TYR A 139 10.93 -0.52 4.54
CA TYR A 139 11.96 -1.45 4.99
C TYR A 139 13.07 -0.72 5.75
N ARG A 140 13.54 0.40 5.20
CA ARG A 140 14.53 1.26 5.85
C ARG A 140 14.03 1.81 7.18
N LEU A 141 12.79 2.29 7.24
CA LEU A 141 12.19 2.80 8.48
C LEU A 141 12.02 1.69 9.53
N PHE A 142 11.63 0.47 9.14
CA PHE A 142 11.60 -0.66 10.09
C PHE A 142 12.99 -1.01 10.62
N ASN A 143 14.05 -0.91 9.80
CA ASN A 143 15.42 -1.07 10.28
C ASN A 143 15.82 0.03 11.27
N TYR A 144 15.49 1.29 10.97
CA TYR A 144 15.73 2.39 11.91
C TYR A 144 14.96 2.21 13.21
N CYS A 145 13.71 1.73 13.15
CA CYS A 145 12.94 1.41 14.34
C CYS A 145 13.62 0.32 15.19
N SER A 146 14.19 -0.72 14.58
CA SER A 146 14.93 -1.76 15.34
C SER A 146 16.15 -1.20 16.06
N ILE A 147 16.89 -0.28 15.42
CA ILE A 147 18.02 0.43 16.05
C ILE A 147 17.52 1.29 17.22
N LEU A 148 16.40 2.00 17.05
CA LEU A 148 15.80 2.81 18.11
C LEU A 148 15.32 1.96 19.30
N ILE A 149 14.71 0.81 19.05
CA ILE A 149 14.32 -0.16 20.08
C ILE A 149 15.55 -0.64 20.86
N GLY A 150 16.64 -0.95 20.16
CA GLY A 150 17.91 -1.34 20.79
C GLY A 150 18.54 -0.22 21.63
N GLY A 151 18.19 1.03 21.37
CA GLY A 151 18.64 2.21 22.14
C GLY A 151 17.74 2.60 23.30
N VAL A 152 16.58 1.95 23.51
CA VAL A 152 15.73 2.22 24.68
C VAL A 152 16.40 1.64 25.94
N PRO A 153 16.58 2.40 27.04
CA PRO A 153 17.13 1.88 28.29
C PRO A 153 16.36 0.66 28.80
N MET A 154 17.03 -0.29 29.47
CA MET A 154 16.35 -1.48 30.01
C MET A 154 15.53 -1.10 31.25
N ALA A 155 14.44 -1.84 31.49
CA ALA A 155 13.56 -1.60 32.64
C ALA A 155 14.28 -1.70 34.00
N ARG A 156 15.34 -2.52 34.08
CA ARG A 156 16.22 -2.62 35.26
C ARG A 156 17.10 -1.39 35.50
N ASP A 157 17.41 -0.64 34.46
CA ASP A 157 18.31 0.52 34.54
C ASP A 157 17.53 1.81 34.78
N LYS A 158 16.35 1.92 34.17
CA LYS A 158 15.47 3.08 34.25
C LYS A 158 14.01 2.67 34.28
N ALA A 159 13.26 3.34 35.15
CA ALA A 159 11.82 3.14 35.24
C ALA A 159 11.12 3.58 33.92
N PRO A 160 9.99 2.96 33.55
CA PRO A 160 9.29 3.27 32.30
C PRO A 160 8.80 4.71 32.15
N ASP A 161 8.62 5.41 33.27
CA ASP A 161 8.19 6.82 33.38
C ASP A 161 9.37 7.81 33.33
N ASP A 162 10.62 7.33 33.31
CA ASP A 162 11.79 8.19 33.13
C ASP A 162 11.67 8.98 31.80
N PRO A 163 11.85 10.31 31.81
CA PRO A 163 11.68 11.14 30.62
C PRO A 163 12.50 10.68 29.41
N GLN A 164 13.68 10.10 29.61
CA GLN A 164 14.52 9.59 28.53
C GLN A 164 13.93 8.32 27.92
N VAL A 165 13.33 7.44 28.73
CA VAL A 165 12.64 6.24 28.25
C VAL A 165 11.40 6.63 27.46
N VAL A 166 10.58 7.53 28.00
CA VAL A 166 9.37 8.04 27.33
C VAL A 166 9.72 8.66 25.97
N PHE A 167 10.78 9.48 25.92
CA PHE A 167 11.25 10.08 24.66
C PHE A 167 11.72 9.02 23.65
N ALA A 168 12.51 8.04 24.07
CA ALA A 168 13.02 6.99 23.20
C ALA A 168 11.89 6.10 22.64
N VAL A 169 10.91 5.75 23.49
CA VAL A 169 9.72 4.99 23.14
C VAL A 169 8.86 5.72 22.12
N ASN A 170 8.57 7.00 22.35
CA ASN A 170 7.77 7.81 21.44
C ASN A 170 8.43 7.92 20.07
N ARG A 171 9.75 8.15 20.03
CA ARG A 171 10.51 8.19 18.78
C ARG A 171 10.48 6.85 18.02
N ALA A 172 10.63 5.73 18.72
CA ALA A 172 10.52 4.40 18.11
C ALA A 172 9.11 4.14 17.57
N ALA A 173 8.06 4.54 18.31
CA ALA A 173 6.67 4.40 17.88
C ALA A 173 6.37 5.23 16.63
N GLU A 174 6.83 6.47 16.56
CA GLU A 174 6.65 7.34 15.40
C GLU A 174 7.29 6.76 14.14
N ILE A 175 8.54 6.30 14.23
CA ILE A 175 9.22 5.66 13.10
C ILE A 175 8.50 4.38 12.66
N ASN A 176 8.00 3.57 13.61
CA ASN A 176 7.23 2.37 13.27
C ASN A 176 5.90 2.71 12.57
N ILE A 177 5.20 3.74 13.02
CA ILE A 177 3.97 4.24 12.39
C ILE A 177 4.26 4.72 10.96
N LEU A 178 5.30 5.52 10.77
CA LEU A 178 5.73 5.98 9.44
C LEU A 178 6.07 4.79 8.54
N ALA A 179 6.80 3.80 9.04
CA ALA A 179 7.10 2.58 8.30
C ALA A 179 5.82 1.87 7.82
N GLY A 180 4.84 1.73 8.71
CA GLY A 180 3.52 1.17 8.40
C GLY A 180 2.74 1.98 7.37
N GLN A 181 2.81 3.31 7.39
CA GLN A 181 2.17 4.17 6.39
C GLN A 181 2.76 3.99 4.99
N HIS A 182 4.09 3.91 4.89
CA HIS A 182 4.77 3.64 3.62
C HIS A 182 4.48 2.22 3.11
N PHE A 183 4.45 1.23 3.99
CA PHE A 183 4.07 -0.14 3.65
C PHE A 183 2.64 -0.21 3.08
N ASN A 184 1.68 0.43 3.75
CA ASN A 184 0.30 0.52 3.27
C ASN A 184 0.18 1.26 1.93
N SER A 185 1.00 2.30 1.72
CA SER A 185 1.06 3.02 0.44
C SER A 185 1.56 2.14 -0.69
N GLY A 186 2.59 1.32 -0.44
CA GLY A 186 3.10 0.33 -1.41
C GLY A 186 2.04 -0.73 -1.74
N LEU A 187 1.38 -1.29 -0.72
CA LEU A 187 0.31 -2.28 -0.90
C LEU A 187 -0.82 -1.72 -1.75
N ARG A 188 -1.25 -0.49 -1.47
CA ARG A 188 -2.25 0.21 -2.28
C ARG A 188 -1.80 0.29 -3.74
N GLY A 189 -0.53 0.59 -4.01
CA GLY A 189 -0.01 0.61 -5.37
C GLY A 189 -0.13 -0.73 -6.10
N ILE A 190 0.16 -1.84 -5.43
CA ILE A 190 -0.05 -3.18 -5.97
C ILE A 190 -1.56 -3.45 -6.21
N PHE A 191 -2.45 -3.07 -5.30
CA PHE A 191 -3.88 -3.31 -5.52
C PHE A 191 -4.44 -2.49 -6.68
N PHE A 192 -4.05 -1.22 -6.79
CA PHE A 192 -4.47 -0.39 -7.92
C PHE A 192 -3.83 -0.81 -9.24
N SER A 193 -2.64 -1.43 -9.24
CA SER A 193 -2.07 -2.01 -10.46
C SER A 193 -2.91 -3.17 -10.99
N ILE A 194 -3.62 -3.92 -10.12
CA ILE A 194 -4.61 -4.93 -10.55
C ILE A 194 -5.82 -4.25 -11.21
N GLY A 195 -6.32 -3.15 -10.62
CA GLY A 195 -7.39 -2.35 -11.23
C GLY A 195 -6.98 -1.81 -12.60
N TYR A 196 -5.73 -1.38 -12.73
CA TYR A 196 -5.13 -0.89 -13.97
C TYR A 196 -5.09 -1.93 -15.10
N LEU A 197 -5.05 -3.23 -14.79
CA LEU A 197 -5.10 -4.27 -15.81
C LEU A 197 -6.38 -4.23 -16.67
N GLY A 198 -7.49 -3.70 -16.14
CA GLY A 198 -8.72 -3.49 -16.91
C GLY A 198 -8.51 -2.58 -18.14
N TRP A 199 -7.52 -1.69 -18.08
CA TRP A 199 -7.20 -0.78 -19.19
C TRP A 199 -6.63 -1.49 -20.42
N PHE A 200 -6.06 -2.69 -20.27
CA PHE A 200 -5.59 -3.47 -21.42
C PHE A 200 -6.74 -3.98 -22.29
N LEU A 201 -7.94 -4.11 -21.74
CA LEU A 201 -9.12 -4.59 -22.46
C LEU A 201 -9.95 -3.43 -23.00
N ASP A 202 -10.41 -2.53 -22.13
CA ASP A 202 -11.28 -1.42 -22.51
C ASP A 202 -11.24 -0.26 -21.47
N PRO A 203 -11.38 1.01 -21.87
CA PRO A 203 -11.42 2.15 -20.94
C PRO A 203 -12.59 2.12 -19.94
N LEU A 204 -13.77 1.60 -20.32
CA LEU A 204 -14.89 1.41 -19.40
C LEU A 204 -14.57 0.32 -18.38
N LEU A 205 -13.98 -0.79 -18.85
CA LEU A 205 -13.58 -1.87 -17.95
C LEU A 205 -12.54 -1.38 -16.95
N PHE A 206 -11.60 -0.53 -17.36
CA PHE A 206 -10.64 0.12 -16.47
C PHE A 206 -11.32 0.92 -15.36
N MET A 207 -12.34 1.72 -15.68
CA MET A 207 -13.09 2.46 -14.67
C MET A 207 -13.83 1.51 -13.72
N ILE A 208 -14.43 0.44 -14.23
CA ILE A 208 -15.14 -0.57 -13.42
C ILE A 208 -14.17 -1.30 -12.48
N THR A 209 -13.05 -1.82 -13.00
CA THR A 209 -12.05 -2.55 -12.20
C THR A 209 -11.40 -1.64 -11.16
N THR A 210 -11.11 -0.39 -11.52
CA THR A 210 -10.60 0.62 -10.58
C THR A 210 -11.61 0.91 -9.47
N SER A 211 -12.88 1.09 -9.82
CA SER A 211 -13.98 1.30 -8.85
C SER A 211 -14.13 0.11 -7.92
N LEU A 212 -14.12 -1.12 -8.47
CA LEU A 212 -14.23 -2.35 -7.71
C LEU A 212 -13.07 -2.49 -6.71
N VAL A 213 -11.83 -2.26 -7.16
CA VAL A 213 -10.65 -2.25 -6.27
C VAL A 213 -10.82 -1.19 -5.18
N ALA A 214 -11.23 0.02 -5.52
CA ALA A 214 -11.45 1.09 -4.55
C ALA A 214 -12.52 0.73 -3.51
N VAL A 215 -13.65 0.14 -3.93
CA VAL A 215 -14.72 -0.32 -3.04
C VAL A 215 -14.23 -1.45 -2.13
N VAL A 216 -13.50 -2.43 -2.66
CA VAL A 216 -12.92 -3.53 -1.86
C VAL A 216 -11.96 -2.97 -0.82
N LEU A 217 -11.10 -2.03 -1.20
CA LEU A 217 -10.16 -1.38 -0.29
C LEU A 217 -10.89 -0.56 0.78
N LEU A 218 -11.93 0.21 0.41
CA LEU A 218 -12.75 0.99 1.36
C LEU A 218 -13.47 0.08 2.34
N ARG A 219 -14.09 -1.00 1.86
CA ARG A 219 -14.75 -2.00 2.71
C ARG A 219 -13.75 -2.62 3.68
N ARG A 220 -12.56 -2.99 3.20
CA ARG A 220 -11.48 -3.54 4.03
C ARG A 220 -11.03 -2.54 5.12
N GLN A 221 -10.95 -1.26 4.79
CA GLN A 221 -10.44 -0.22 5.69
C GLN A 221 -11.44 0.19 6.79
N PHE A 222 -12.75 0.18 6.49
CA PHE A 222 -13.79 0.75 7.37
C PHE A 222 -14.85 -0.24 7.87
N PHE A 223 -14.98 -1.40 7.24
CA PHE A 223 -16.04 -2.39 7.50
C PHE A 223 -15.49 -3.81 7.70
N SER A 224 -14.19 -3.95 7.96
CA SER A 224 -13.58 -5.26 8.24
C SER A 224 -13.79 -5.67 9.69
N ASN A 225 -14.09 -6.96 9.92
CA ASN A 225 -14.17 -7.58 11.25
C ASN A 225 -12.91 -7.32 12.09
N ALA A 226 -11.74 -7.13 11.44
CA ALA A 226 -10.50 -6.77 12.13
C ALA A 226 -10.57 -5.40 12.83
N ARG A 227 -11.25 -4.40 12.22
CA ARG A 227 -11.50 -3.10 12.85
C ARG A 227 -12.44 -3.26 14.04
N ASP A 228 -13.51 -4.02 13.89
CA ASP A 228 -14.48 -4.23 14.96
C ASP A 228 -13.85 -4.98 16.14
N ALA A 229 -12.94 -5.93 15.89
CA ALA A 229 -12.16 -6.59 16.93
C ALA A 229 -11.25 -5.62 17.70
N LEU A 230 -10.57 -4.70 17.00
CA LEU A 230 -9.73 -3.67 17.64
C LEU A 230 -10.56 -2.64 18.42
N MET A 231 -11.73 -2.25 17.90
CA MET A 231 -12.62 -1.28 18.56
C MET A 231 -13.31 -1.87 19.80
N ARG A 232 -13.64 -3.16 19.81
CA ARG A 232 -14.26 -3.82 20.98
C ARG A 232 -13.36 -3.78 22.21
N ASN A 233 -12.04 -3.85 22.05
CA ASN A 233 -11.10 -3.74 23.17
C ASN A 233 -11.04 -2.33 23.78
N ASN A 234 -11.31 -1.27 23.00
CA ASN A 234 -11.33 0.10 23.54
C ASN A 234 -12.60 0.38 24.38
N ILE A 235 -13.73 -0.27 24.11
CA ILE A 235 -14.98 -0.05 24.87
C ILE A 235 -14.86 -0.56 26.32
N ASN A 236 -14.03 -1.58 26.56
CA ASN A 236 -13.82 -2.14 27.90
C ASN A 236 -12.71 -1.43 28.71
N ALA A 237 -12.02 -0.44 28.13
CA ALA A 237 -11.00 0.34 28.82
C ALA A 237 -11.56 1.62 29.49
N ASP A 238 -12.82 1.99 29.18
CA ASP A 238 -13.54 3.15 29.72
C ASP A 238 -14.62 2.76 30.76
N LEU A 239 -14.59 1.52 31.28
CA LEU A 239 -15.40 1.01 32.40
C LEU A 239 -14.51 0.63 33.58
#